data_AF-A0A6A6SSC0-F1
#
_entry.id   AF-A0A6A6SSC0-F1
#
_cell.length_a   1.000
_cell.length_b   1.000
_cell.length_c   1.000
_cell.angle_alpha   90.00
_cell.angle_beta   90.00
_cell.angle_gamma   90.00
#
_symmetry.space_group_name_H-M   'P 1'
#
loop_
_entity.id
_entity.type
_entity.pdbx_description
1 polymer ?
#
loop_
_entity_poly.entity_id
_entity_poly.type
_entity_poly.pdbx_seq_one_letter_code
_entity_poly.pdbx_strand_id
1 'polypeptide(L)'
;MSNRVEQVGVIRLGNTSMNHYKPKANARIDEVKSQCGYSHLQWGAFYQHTRNEAAKTLGKNFRSWNAVSYADKVRIQDAVYEELRKEGIPVPSEELFTWRMVNVIRNARPSG
;
A
#
# COMPACT_ATOMS: atom_id res chain seq x y z
N MET A 1 -26.99 38.78 15.15
CA MET A 1 -25.86 38.06 15.77
C MET A 1 -26.09 36.57 15.51
N SER A 2 -25.53 35.97 14.44
CA SER A 2 -24.27 35.19 14.46
C SER A 2 -24.13 34.32 15.72
N ASN A 3 -23.90 33.00 15.69
CA ASN A 3 -23.45 32.16 14.58
C ASN A 3 -23.57 30.66 14.96
N ARG A 4 -23.80 29.83 13.93
CA ARG A 4 -23.10 28.55 13.67
C ARG A 4 -23.42 27.34 14.56
N VAL A 5 -24.53 26.67 14.24
CA VAL A 5 -24.68 25.22 14.48
C VAL A 5 -23.64 24.45 13.68
N GLU A 6 -23.01 23.51 14.36
CA GLU A 6 -21.86 22.73 13.94
C GLU A 6 -22.15 21.96 12.65
N GLN A 7 -21.23 22.07 11.69
CA GLN A 7 -21.21 21.20 10.53
C GLN A 7 -20.88 19.78 11.01
N VAL A 8 -21.92 18.95 11.11
CA VAL A 8 -21.79 17.51 11.12
C VAL A 8 -21.15 17.13 9.80
N GLY A 9 -19.85 16.81 9.84
CA GLY A 9 -19.07 16.36 8.70
C GLY A 9 -19.74 15.12 8.12
N VAL A 10 -20.46 15.30 7.03
CA VAL A 10 -20.99 14.26 6.17
C VAL A 10 -19.82 13.36 5.80
N ILE A 11 -19.76 12.15 6.37
CA ILE A 11 -18.88 11.09 5.87
C ILE A 11 -19.43 10.73 4.50
N ARG A 12 -18.95 11.44 3.48
CA ARG A 12 -19.10 11.01 2.09
C ARG A 12 -18.41 9.66 1.99
N LEU A 13 -19.19 8.59 2.06
CA LEU A 13 -18.87 7.33 1.39
C LEU A 13 -18.85 7.62 -0.11
N GLY A 14 -17.81 8.33 -0.54
CA GLY A 14 -17.49 8.46 -1.94
C GLY A 14 -17.05 7.07 -2.40
N ASN A 15 -17.76 6.52 -3.37
CA ASN A 15 -17.25 5.48 -4.26
C ASN A 15 -16.06 6.05 -5.05
N THR A 16 -14.99 6.37 -4.34
CA THR A 16 -13.77 6.94 -4.89
C THR A 16 -13.02 5.77 -5.50
N SER A 17 -13.20 5.63 -6.82
CA SER A 17 -12.19 5.05 -7.73
C SER A 17 -10.82 5.27 -7.09
N MET A 18 -10.16 4.21 -6.62
CA MET A 18 -8.96 4.32 -5.76
C MET A 18 -8.02 5.33 -6.38
N ASN A 19 -8.03 6.54 -5.81
CA ASN A 19 -7.40 7.68 -6.43
C ASN A 19 -5.91 7.38 -6.59
N HIS A 20 -5.32 8.03 -7.58
CA HIS A 20 -3.89 8.11 -7.86
C HIS A 20 -3.14 8.74 -6.67
N TYR A 21 -3.26 8.17 -5.48
CA TYR A 21 -2.62 8.65 -4.28
C TYR A 21 -1.17 8.24 -4.36
N LYS A 22 -0.30 9.26 -4.45
CA LYS A 22 1.14 9.12 -4.44
C LYS A 22 1.65 9.46 -3.04
N PRO A 23 1.99 8.47 -2.21
CA PRO A 23 2.45 8.73 -0.87
C PRO A 23 3.80 9.46 -0.90
N LYS A 24 4.03 10.38 0.04
CA LYS A 24 5.37 10.92 0.28
C LYS A 24 6.29 9.80 0.79
N ALA A 25 7.58 9.88 0.49
CA ALA A 25 8.55 8.84 0.88
C ALA A 25 8.57 8.57 2.40
N ASN A 26 8.29 9.59 3.21
CA ASN A 26 8.23 9.53 4.67
C ASN A 26 6.80 9.57 5.24
N ALA A 27 5.77 9.40 4.40
CA ALA A 27 4.38 9.38 4.86
C ALA A 27 4.19 8.31 5.94
N ARG A 28 3.36 8.62 6.94
CA ARG A 28 3.04 7.65 8.01
C ARG A 28 2.04 6.64 7.49
N ILE A 29 2.13 5.40 8.00
CA ILE A 29 1.24 4.31 7.59
C ILE A 29 -0.24 4.70 7.78
N ASP A 30 -0.58 5.32 8.91
CA ASP A 30 -1.95 5.76 9.21
C ASP A 30 -2.46 6.84 8.26
N GLU A 31 -1.60 7.77 7.84
CA GLU A 31 -1.93 8.81 6.86
C GLU A 31 -2.26 8.20 5.50
N VAL A 32 -1.40 7.30 5.02
CA VAL A 32 -1.59 6.63 3.73
C VAL A 32 -2.84 5.75 3.75
N LYS A 33 -3.02 4.96 4.80
CA LYS A 33 -4.18 4.08 4.95
C LYS A 33 -5.50 4.85 4.90
N SER A 34 -5.57 5.99 5.61
CA SER A 34 -6.76 6.85 5.65
C SER A 34 -7.10 7.42 4.27
N GLN A 35 -6.08 7.81 3.49
CA GLN A 35 -6.28 8.40 2.16
C GLN A 35 -6.59 7.39 1.05
N CYS A 36 -6.17 6.14 1.21
CA CYS A 36 -6.39 5.09 0.21
C CYS A 36 -7.71 4.31 0.41
N GLY A 37 -8.46 4.58 1.47
CA GLY A 37 -9.75 3.92 1.73
C GLY A 37 -9.65 2.44 2.13
N TYR A 38 -8.45 1.95 2.46
CA TYR A 38 -8.27 0.57 2.92
C TYR A 38 -8.74 0.38 4.36
N SER A 39 -9.47 -0.70 4.61
CA SER A 39 -9.72 -1.17 5.97
C SER A 39 -8.42 -1.65 6.64
N HIS A 40 -8.43 -1.82 7.96
CA HIS A 40 -7.25 -2.34 8.67
C HIS A 40 -6.87 -3.75 8.19
N LEU A 41 -7.87 -4.60 7.94
CA LEU A 41 -7.67 -5.97 7.47
C LEU A 41 -7.09 -5.99 6.05
N GLN A 42 -7.65 -5.20 5.14
CA GLN A 42 -7.14 -5.11 3.76
C GLN A 42 -5.72 -4.56 3.73
N TRP A 43 -5.43 -3.56 4.57
CA TRP A 43 -4.09 -3.02 4.71
C TRP A 43 -3.11 -4.06 5.25
N GLY A 44 -3.52 -4.89 6.22
CA GLY A 44 -2.72 -5.99 6.73
C GLY A 44 -2.44 -7.05 5.67
N ALA A 45 -3.48 -7.51 4.96
CA ALA A 45 -3.35 -8.49 3.88
C ALA A 45 -2.42 -7.99 2.77
N PHE A 46 -2.57 -6.73 2.33
CA PHE A 46 -1.66 -6.13 1.37
C PHE A 46 -0.19 -6.13 1.85
N TYR A 47 0.06 -5.98 3.15
CA TYR A 47 1.44 -6.09 3.69
C TYR A 47 1.98 -7.50 3.56
N GLN A 48 1.16 -8.49 3.93
CA GLN A 48 1.59 -9.89 3.92
C GLN A 48 1.84 -10.37 2.51
N HIS A 49 0.96 -10.06 1.56
CA HIS A 49 1.13 -10.42 0.15
C HIS A 49 2.40 -9.81 -0.45
N THR A 50 2.60 -8.50 -0.26
CA THR A 50 3.82 -7.83 -0.73
C THR A 50 5.10 -8.40 -0.10
N ARG A 51 5.08 -8.71 1.20
CA ARG A 51 6.22 -9.33 1.89
C ARG A 51 6.52 -10.74 1.40
N ASN A 52 5.48 -11.57 1.24
CA ASN A 52 5.62 -12.97 0.85
C ASN A 52 6.14 -13.07 -0.59
N GLU A 53 5.56 -12.31 -1.52
CA GLU A 53 6.00 -12.33 -2.92
C GLU A 53 7.38 -11.70 -3.10
N ALA A 54 7.73 -10.65 -2.33
CA ALA A 54 9.09 -10.13 -2.29
C ALA A 54 10.09 -11.21 -1.83
N ALA A 55 9.78 -11.91 -0.74
CA ALA A 55 10.66 -12.95 -0.18
C ALA A 55 10.80 -14.16 -1.12
N LYS A 56 9.71 -14.55 -1.79
CA LYS A 56 9.69 -15.65 -2.77
C LYS A 56 10.49 -15.31 -4.02
N THR A 57 10.33 -14.09 -4.54
CA THR A 57 10.96 -13.66 -5.79
C THR A 57 12.42 -13.25 -5.61
N LEU A 58 12.73 -12.51 -4.54
CA LEU A 58 14.04 -11.89 -4.33
C LEU A 58 14.90 -12.61 -3.29
N GLY A 59 14.34 -13.58 -2.57
CA GLY A 59 15.03 -14.29 -1.49
C GLY A 59 15.26 -13.44 -0.24
N LYS A 60 16.20 -13.86 0.61
CA LYS A 60 16.48 -13.24 1.93
C LYS A 60 17.46 -12.05 1.89
N ASN A 61 18.12 -11.79 0.77
CA ASN A 61 19.27 -10.88 0.70
C ASN A 61 19.05 -9.60 -0.11
N PHE A 62 17.81 -9.31 -0.51
CA PHE A 62 17.56 -8.11 -1.31
C PHE A 62 17.63 -6.86 -0.42
N ARG A 63 18.34 -5.83 -0.90
CA ARG A 63 18.64 -4.64 -0.08
C ARG A 63 17.75 -3.45 -0.39
N SER A 64 17.22 -3.31 -1.60
CA SER A 64 16.49 -2.10 -2.02
C SER A 64 15.54 -2.40 -3.16
N TRP A 65 14.35 -1.80 -3.14
CA TRP A 65 13.36 -1.90 -4.23
C TRP A 65 13.92 -1.30 -5.53
N ASN A 66 14.70 -0.23 -5.42
CA ASN A 66 15.25 0.47 -6.57
C ASN A 66 16.26 -0.39 -7.36
N ALA A 67 16.90 -1.35 -6.70
CA ALA A 67 17.85 -2.28 -7.33
C ALA A 67 17.19 -3.52 -7.95
N VAL A 68 15.88 -3.71 -7.74
CA VAL A 68 15.15 -4.83 -8.34
C VAL A 68 14.96 -4.59 -9.83
N SER A 69 15.19 -5.62 -10.65
CA SER A 69 15.02 -5.55 -12.09
C SER A 69 13.57 -5.21 -12.46
N TYR A 70 13.35 -4.55 -13.59
CA TYR A 70 11.98 -4.21 -14.02
C TYR A 70 11.10 -5.46 -14.19
N ALA A 71 11.66 -6.54 -14.77
CA ALA A 71 10.97 -7.82 -14.93
C ALA A 71 10.52 -8.41 -13.59
N ASP A 72 11.37 -8.35 -12.57
CA ASP A 72 11.01 -8.85 -11.24
C ASP A 72 9.98 -7.96 -10.55
N LYS A 73 10.05 -6.64 -10.74
CA LYS A 73 9.04 -5.71 -10.22
C LYS A 73 7.66 -6.02 -10.77
N VAL A 74 7.55 -6.20 -12.09
CA VAL A 74 6.29 -6.55 -12.77
C VAL A 74 5.77 -7.88 -12.25
N ARG A 75 6.63 -8.90 -12.16
CA ARG A 75 6.24 -10.23 -11.66
C ARG A 75 5.71 -10.19 -10.23
N ILE A 76 6.36 -9.46 -9.32
CA ILE A 76 5.88 -9.31 -7.94
C ILE A 76 4.54 -8.55 -7.93
N GLN A 77 4.44 -7.47 -8.71
CA GLN A 77 3.22 -6.67 -8.78
C GLN A 77 2.02 -7.49 -9.27
N ASP A 78 2.18 -8.21 -10.37
CA ASP A 78 1.11 -9.03 -10.94
C ASP A 78 0.65 -10.12 -9.96
N ALA A 79 1.60 -10.81 -9.33
CA ALA A 79 1.30 -11.82 -8.32
C ALA A 79 0.52 -11.24 -7.13
N VAL A 80 0.96 -10.09 -6.60
CA VAL A 80 0.25 -9.43 -5.50
C VAL A 80 -1.13 -8.97 -5.93
N TYR A 81 -1.27 -8.39 -7.13
CA TYR A 81 -2.56 -7.91 -7.63
C TYR A 81 -3.54 -9.05 -7.84
N GLU A 82 -3.06 -10.21 -8.29
CA GLU A 82 -3.87 -11.42 -8.40
C GLU A 82 -4.39 -11.89 -7.04
N GLU A 83 -3.52 -11.99 -6.03
CA GLU A 83 -3.92 -12.40 -4.67
C GLU A 83 -4.91 -11.40 -4.03
N LEU A 84 -4.67 -10.10 -4.19
CA LEU A 84 -5.61 -9.08 -3.71
C LEU A 84 -6.98 -9.22 -4.36
N ARG A 85 -7.05 -9.45 -5.68
CA ARG A 85 -8.32 -9.66 -6.39
C ARG A 85 -9.04 -10.91 -5.90
N LYS A 86 -8.32 -12.02 -5.65
CA LYS A 86 -8.90 -13.26 -5.10
C LYS A 86 -9.56 -13.03 -3.73
N GLU A 87 -8.96 -12.18 -2.91
CA GLU A 87 -9.49 -11.81 -1.59
C GLU A 87 -10.54 -10.69 -1.63
N GLY A 88 -10.92 -10.20 -2.82
CA GLY A 88 -11.85 -9.07 -2.97
C GLY A 88 -11.28 -7.74 -2.45
N ILE A 89 -9.95 -7.65 -2.35
CA ILE A 89 -9.25 -6.44 -1.93
C ILE A 89 -9.02 -5.54 -3.14
N PRO A 90 -9.40 -4.25 -3.06
CA PRO A 90 -9.15 -3.31 -4.15
C PRO A 90 -7.66 -3.21 -4.51
N VAL A 91 -7.34 -3.18 -5.81
CA VAL A 91 -5.96 -3.17 -6.31
C VAL A 91 -5.35 -1.77 -6.15
N PRO A 92 -4.16 -1.62 -5.53
CA PRO A 92 -3.53 -0.32 -5.32
C PRO A 92 -3.06 0.31 -6.64
N SER A 93 -2.84 1.63 -6.63
CA SER A 93 -2.07 2.30 -7.68
C SER A 93 -0.61 1.83 -7.66
N GLU A 94 0.09 2.00 -8.79
CA GLU A 94 1.51 1.66 -8.91
C GLU A 94 2.37 2.45 -7.92
N GLU A 95 2.05 3.72 -7.65
CA GLU A 95 2.79 4.54 -6.70
C GLU A 95 2.62 4.05 -5.26
N LEU A 96 1.40 3.66 -4.89
CA LEU A 96 1.14 3.09 -3.57
C LEU A 96 1.83 1.73 -3.41
N PHE A 97 1.81 0.90 -4.46
CA PHE A 97 2.53 -0.36 -4.51
C PHE A 97 4.04 -0.16 -4.35
N THR A 98 4.63 0.76 -5.10
CA THR A 98 6.05 1.10 -5.01
C THR A 98 6.41 1.59 -3.62
N TRP A 99 5.63 2.52 -3.05
CA TRP A 99 5.84 2.99 -1.69
C TRP A 99 5.76 1.85 -0.68
N ARG A 100 4.80 0.94 -0.85
CA ARG A 100 4.63 -0.22 0.02
C ARG A 100 5.84 -1.13 -0.02
N MET A 101 6.35 -1.43 -1.21
CA MET A 101 7.54 -2.26 -1.38
C MET A 101 8.74 -1.64 -0.66
N VAL A 102 9.03 -0.35 -0.86
CA VAL A 102 10.12 0.32 -0.13
C VAL A 102 10.01 0.13 1.39
N ASN A 103 8.80 0.22 1.95
CA ASN A 103 8.57 0.03 3.38
C ASN A 103 8.73 -1.44 3.83
N VAL A 104 8.20 -2.39 3.08
CA VAL A 104 8.36 -3.84 3.35
C VAL A 104 9.83 -4.21 3.39
N ILE A 105 10.59 -3.74 2.39
CA ILE A 105 12.03 -3.97 2.27
C ILE A 105 12.78 -3.36 3.45
N ARG A 106 12.46 -2.12 3.82
CA ARG A 106 13.07 -1.45 4.97
C ARG A 106 12.80 -2.20 6.28
N ASN A 107 11.57 -2.68 6.48
CA ASN A 107 11.15 -3.39 7.69
C ASN A 107 11.64 -4.84 7.73
N ALA A 108 11.94 -5.45 6.58
CA ALA A 108 12.48 -6.80 6.50
C ALA A 108 13.98 -6.86 6.84
N ARG A 109 14.68 -5.72 6.87
CA ARG A 109 16.06 -5.67 7.37
C ARG A 109 16.04 -5.99 8.86
N PRO A 110 16.81 -6.97 9.34
CA PRO A 110 17.02 -7.11 10.77
C PRO A 110 17.60 -5.79 11.28
N SER A 111 16.98 -5.23 12.32
CA SER A 111 17.59 -4.16 13.10
C SER A 111 18.94 -4.70 13.58
N GLY A 112 20.03 -4.23 12.98
CA GLY A 112 21.38 -4.54 13.43
C GLY A 112 21.59 -4.00 14.84
#